data_AF-A0A7L3I1Z5-F1
#
_entry.id   AF-A0A7L3I1Z5-F1
#
_cell.length_a   1.000
_cell.length_b   1.000
_cell.length_c   1.000
_cell.angle_alpha   90.00
_cell.angle_beta   90.00
_cell.angle_gamma   90.00
#
_symmetry.space_group_name_H-M   'P 1'
#
loop_
_entity.id
_entity.type
_entity.pdbx_description
1 polymer ?
#
loop_
_entity_poly.entity_id
_entity_poly.type
_entity_poly.pdbx_seq_one_letter_code
_entity_poly.pdbx_strand_id
1 'polypeptide(L)' 'MAEEFKPDILAKFPLLQSFKARISNIPTIKKFLQPGSQRKPPSGEDVIAQVMEIF' A
#
# COMPACT_ATOMS: atom_id res chain seq x y z
N MET A 1 0.03 -1.03 0.05
CA MET A 1 0.05 -2.00 1.17
C MET A 1 0.28 -3.36 0.56
N ALA A 2 1.10 -4.22 1.15
CA ALA A 2 1.40 -5.54 0.58
C ALA A 2 0.13 -6.38 0.35
N GLU A 3 -0.86 -6.23 1.23
CA GLU A 3 -2.18 -6.88 1.09
C GLU A 3 -3.00 -6.41 -0.12
N GLU A 4 -2.71 -5.23 -0.70
CA GLU A 4 -3.36 -4.76 -1.93
C GLU A 4 -2.96 -5.60 -3.15
N PHE A 5 -1.82 -6.28 -3.08
CA PHE A 5 -1.35 -7.19 -4.12
C PHE A 5 -1.69 -8.65 -3.81
N LYS A 6 -1.61 -9.05 -2.53
CA LYS A 6 -2.00 -10.39 -2.06
C LYS A 6 -2.59 -10.32 -0.64
N PRO A 7 -3.91 -10.53 -0.47
CA PRO A 7 -4.57 -10.33 0.83
C PRO A 7 -4.04 -11.29 1.92
N ASP A 8 -3.66 -12.51 1.55
CA ASP A 8 -3.27 -13.55 2.51
C ASP A 8 -1.79 -13.48 2.96
N ILE A 9 -1.03 -12.50 2.46
CA ILE A 9 0.43 -12.45 2.67
C ILE A 9 0.81 -12.31 4.16
N LEU A 10 -0.04 -11.66 4.96
CA LEU A 10 0.17 -11.50 6.40
C LEU A 10 -0.67 -12.47 7.25
N ALA A 11 -1.45 -13.37 6.64
CA ALA A 11 -2.38 -14.26 7.37
C ALA A 11 -1.68 -15.14 8.42
N LYS A 12 -0.45 -15.59 8.12
CA LYS A 12 0.35 -16.46 9.01
C LYS A 12 1.17 -15.69 10.05
N PHE A 13 1.11 -14.35 10.07
CA PHE A 13 1.97 -13.50 10.88
C PHE A 13 1.16 -12.56 11.78
N PRO A 14 0.61 -13.05 12.91
CA PRO A 14 -0.27 -12.27 13.79
C PRO A 14 0.40 -11.02 14.38
N LEU A 15 1.71 -11.09 14.68
CA LEU A 15 2.46 -9.94 15.16
C LEU A 15 2.58 -8.83 14.09
N LEU A 16 2.77 -9.20 12.82
CA LEU A 16 2.84 -8.22 11.72
C LEU A 16 1.48 -7.58 11.46
N GLN A 17 0.38 -8.33 11.59
CA GLN A 17 -0.97 -7.77 11.49
C GLN A 17 -1.24 -6.72 12.58
N SER A 18 -0.92 -7.04 13.84
CA SER A 18 -1.10 -6.10 14.96
C SER A 18 -0.20 -4.87 14.84
N PHE A 19 1.03 -5.04 14.36
CA PHE A 19 1.94 -3.94 14.06
C PHE A 19 1.37 -3.03 12.96
N LYS A 20 0.92 -3.61 11.83
CA LYS A 20 0.28 -2.87 10.74
C LYS A 20 -0.93 -2.06 11.24
N ALA A 21 -1.79 -2.66 12.06
CA ALA A 21 -2.95 -1.98 12.63
C ALA A 21 -2.53 -0.78 13.49
N ARG A 22 -1.50 -0.95 14.33
CA ARG A 22 -0.95 0.13 15.17
C ARG A 22 -0.39 1.29 14.35
N ILE A 23 0.42 0.97 13.34
CA ILE A 23 1.03 1.97 12.44
C ILE A 23 -0.03 2.70 11.61
N SER A 24 -1.01 1.98 11.08
CA SER A 24 -2.09 2.57 10.27
C SER A 24 -2.97 3.56 11.05
N ASN A 25 -3.00 3.44 12.38
CA ASN A 25 -3.77 4.32 13.27
C ASN A 25 -3.03 5.61 13.66
N ILE A 26 -1.72 5.74 13.35
CA ILE A 26 -0.98 6.98 13.59
C ILE A 26 -1.61 8.11 12.77
N PRO A 27 -1.93 9.30 13.32
CA PRO A 27 -2.75 10.31 12.65
C PRO A 27 -2.24 10.73 11.26
N THR A 28 -0.93 10.89 11.11
CA THR A 28 -0.29 11.26 9.84
C THR A 28 -0.41 10.14 8.80
N ILE A 29 -0.20 8.90 9.22
CA ILE A 29 -0.32 7.72 8.37
C ILE A 29 -1.77 7.49 8.01
N LYS A 30 -2.69 7.59 8.98
CA LYS A 30 -4.14 7.48 8.75
C LYS A 30 -4.62 8.51 7.73
N LYS A 31 -4.17 9.77 7.82
CA LYS A 31 -4.44 10.81 6.82
C LYS A 31 -3.85 10.45 5.47
N PHE A 32 -2.64 9.88 5.43
CA PHE A 32 -2.01 9.45 4.19
C PHE A 32 -2.71 8.24 3.53
N LEU A 33 -3.37 7.39 4.32
CA LEU A 33 -4.15 6.24 3.84
C LEU A 33 -5.55 6.63 3.34
N GLN A 34 -6.04 7.81 3.67
CA GLN A 34 -7.36 8.28 3.20
C GLN A 34 -7.36 8.61 1.71
N PRO A 35 -8.52 8.46 1.03
CA PRO A 35 -8.70 8.92 -0.34
C PRO A 35 -8.37 10.42 -0.48
N GLY A 36 -7.74 10.81 -1.59
CA GLY A 36 -7.31 12.19 -1.83
C GLY A 36 -5.94 12.54 -1.25
N SER A 37 -5.29 11.60 -0.56
CA SER A 37 -3.87 11.68 -0.23
C SER A 37 -2.98 11.57 -1.48
N GLN A 38 -1.72 12.00 -1.35
CA GLN A 38 -0.68 11.80 -2.38
C GLN A 38 -0.28 10.31 -2.56
N ARG A 39 -0.89 9.39 -1.81
CA ARG A 39 -0.68 7.96 -1.96
C ARG A 39 -1.06 7.51 -3.37
N LYS A 40 -0.07 7.10 -4.15
CA LYS A 40 -0.29 6.53 -5.49
C LYS A 40 -0.89 5.11 -5.39
N PRO A 41 -1.77 4.73 -6.33
CA PRO A 41 -2.26 3.37 -6.45
C PRO A 41 -1.12 2.42 -6.88
N PRO A 42 -1.34 1.09 -6.74
CA PRO A 42 -0.51 0.08 -7.39
C PRO A 42 -0.29 0.43 -8.87
N SER A 43 0.96 0.38 -9.34
CA SER A 43 1.29 0.63 -10.75
C SER A 43 0.69 -0.48 -11.61
N GLY A 44 -0.27 -0.12 -12.48
CA GLY A 44 -0.77 -0.99 -13.53
C GLY A 44 0.20 -1.11 -14.71
N GLU A 45 -0.13 -2.00 -15.64
CA GLU A 45 0.67 -2.25 -16.85
C GLU A 45 0.89 -0.98 -17.68
N ASP A 46 -0.10 -0.09 -17.74
CA ASP A 46 -0.03 1.18 -18.47
C ASP A 46 1.07 2.11 -17.95
N VAL A 47 1.25 2.15 -16.63
CA VAL A 47 2.30 2.98 -15.99
C VAL A 47 3.68 2.39 -16.31
N ILE A 48 3.79 1.06 -16.37
CA ILE A 48 5.04 0.38 -16.70
C ILE A 48 5.41 0.66 -18.16
N ALA A 49 4.45 0.59 -19.08
CA ALA A 49 4.67 0.90 -20.50
C ALA A 49 5.15 2.35 -20.70
N GLN A 50 4.50 3.31 -20.04
CA GLN A 50 4.92 4.72 -20.09
C GLN A 50 6.33 4.93 -19.52
N VAL A 51 6.68 4.25 -18.42
CA VAL A 51 8.02 4.35 -17.84
C VAL A 51 9.08 3.78 -18.78
N MET A 52 8.81 2.65 -19.44
CA MET A 52 9.71 2.04 -20.42
C MET A 52 9.87 2.86 -21.71
N GLU A 53 8.89 3.69 -22.05
CA GLU A 53 8.97 4.61 -23.20
C GLU A 53 9.81 5.86 -22.88
N ILE A 54 9.84 6.29 -21.61
CA ILE A 54 10.52 7.51 -21.17
C ILE A 54 12.02 7.28 -20.88
N PHE A 55 12.37 6.13 -20.30
CA PHE A 55 13.72 5.82 -19.81
C PHE A 55 14.42 4.75 -20.65
#